data_AF-A0A6G8DAC8-F1
#
_entry.id   AF-A0A6G8DAC8-F1
#
_cell.length_a   1.000
_cell.length_b   1.000
_cell.length_c   1.000
_cell.angle_alpha   90.00
_cell.angle_beta   90.00
_cell.angle_gamma   90.00
#
_symmetry.space_group_name_H-M   'P 1'
#
loop_
_entity.id
_entity.type
_entity.pdbx_description
1 polymer ?
#
loop_
_entity_poly.entity_id
_entity_poly.type
_entity_poly.pdbx_seq_one_letter_code
_entity_poly.pdbx_strand_id
1 'polypeptide(L)'
;MKVPRLATLFLFIFLTLSSALQAGEEKMTWRLVLSQTSGGCSLTLFADGSGKLSYGAAPYMVRVAARTFDYEYINRSARLRALPRRADARSDIEPASVVFYESSVVRYLNDTQWVRGLLEQGWESRLPPRAGLGEEDEHASIARTCGFR
;
A
#
# COMPACT_ATOMS: atom_id res chain seq x y z
N MET A 1 70.62 31.30 -7.21
CA MET A 1 69.93 32.12 -6.18
C MET A 1 69.06 33.17 -6.87
N LYS A 2 67.83 33.38 -6.35
CA LYS A 2 66.82 34.44 -6.65
C LYS A 2 65.83 34.24 -7.82
N VAL A 3 64.67 33.69 -7.45
CA VAL A 3 63.28 33.94 -7.93
C VAL A 3 62.89 35.39 -7.48
N PRO A 4 61.96 36.21 -8.06
CA PRO A 4 60.54 35.95 -8.45
C PRO A 4 60.06 36.77 -9.70
N ARG A 5 58.82 36.73 -10.23
CA ARG A 5 57.44 36.91 -9.71
C ARG A 5 56.44 36.37 -10.77
N LEU A 6 55.43 35.56 -10.41
CA LEU A 6 54.09 35.94 -9.87
C LEU A 6 53.18 36.65 -10.89
N ALA A 7 52.20 35.91 -11.43
CA ALA A 7 50.82 36.36 -11.71
C ALA A 7 50.01 35.16 -12.28
N THR A 8 49.11 34.56 -11.49
CA THR A 8 47.63 34.59 -11.72
C THR A 8 47.19 33.59 -12.81
N LEU A 9 46.36 32.57 -12.57
CA LEU A 9 44.89 32.68 -12.45
C LEU A 9 44.27 31.29 -12.13
N PHE A 10 43.25 31.30 -11.27
CA PHE A 10 42.01 30.51 -11.32
C PHE A 10 42.03 29.00 -11.00
N LEU A 11 41.97 28.76 -9.68
CA LEU A 11 40.86 28.10 -9.00
C LEU A 11 39.65 27.66 -9.88
N PHE A 12 39.51 26.36 -10.13
CA PHE A 12 38.19 25.74 -10.31
C PHE A 12 38.09 24.58 -9.32
N ILE A 13 37.48 24.89 -8.18
CA ILE A 13 37.01 23.91 -7.20
C ILE A 13 35.89 23.13 -7.89
N PHE A 14 36.15 21.87 -8.25
CA PHE A 14 35.08 20.91 -8.53
C PHE A 14 34.41 20.57 -7.19
N LEU A 15 33.40 21.37 -6.83
CA LEU A 15 32.38 21.00 -5.87
C LEU A 15 31.59 19.85 -6.49
N THR A 16 31.92 18.60 -6.15
CA THR A 16 31.01 17.48 -6.36
C THR A 16 29.84 17.70 -5.43
N LEU A 17 28.81 18.34 -5.97
CA LEU A 17 27.51 18.52 -5.34
C LEU A 17 27.01 17.16 -4.84
N SER A 18 26.78 17.11 -3.54
CA SER A 18 25.93 16.15 -2.87
C SER A 18 24.64 15.94 -3.66
N SER A 19 24.51 14.79 -4.32
CA SER A 19 23.18 14.19 -4.43
C SER A 19 22.98 13.42 -3.14
N ALA A 20 22.57 14.18 -2.12
CA ALA A 20 21.92 13.63 -0.96
C ALA A 20 20.93 12.59 -1.46
N LEU A 21 20.97 11.40 -0.84
CA LEU A 21 19.94 10.40 -0.89
C LEU A 21 18.61 11.14 -0.72
N GLN A 22 17.91 11.44 -1.81
CA GLN A 22 16.50 11.74 -1.77
C GLN A 22 15.89 10.41 -1.35
N ALA A 23 15.87 10.19 -0.03
CA ALA A 23 14.88 9.35 0.62
C ALA A 23 13.58 9.81 0.00
N GLY A 24 13.10 9.01 -0.95
CA GLY A 24 12.11 9.40 -1.92
C GLY A 24 11.01 10.09 -1.16
N GLU A 25 10.82 11.36 -1.48
CA GLU A 25 9.63 12.11 -1.13
C GLU A 25 8.49 11.14 -1.39
N GLU A 26 7.90 10.66 -0.29
CA GLU A 26 6.90 9.62 -0.29
C GLU A 26 5.78 10.21 -1.14
N LYS A 27 5.78 9.89 -2.45
CA LYS A 27 4.64 10.12 -3.32
C LYS A 27 3.50 9.68 -2.44
N MET A 28 2.62 10.60 -2.03
CA MET A 28 1.40 10.23 -1.32
C MET A 28 0.80 9.14 -2.18
N THR A 29 1.01 7.89 -1.77
CA THR A 29 0.81 6.75 -2.66
C THR A 29 -0.67 6.58 -2.60
N TRP A 30 -1.36 6.96 -3.67
CA TRP A 30 -2.81 6.87 -3.74
C TRP A 30 -3.17 5.44 -3.40
N ARG A 31 -3.67 5.27 -2.17
CA ARG A 31 -3.89 3.97 -1.56
C ARG A 31 -5.34 3.85 -1.18
N LEU A 32 -5.93 2.76 -1.61
CA LEU A 32 -7.27 2.38 -1.21
C LEU A 32 -7.11 1.20 -0.26
N VAL A 33 -7.61 1.30 0.97
CA VAL A 33 -7.59 0.17 1.89
C VAL A 33 -9.00 -0.41 1.94
N LEU A 34 -9.16 -1.66 1.56
CA LEU A 34 -10.43 -2.40 1.60
C LEU A 34 -10.32 -3.50 2.65
N SER A 35 -11.28 -3.59 3.56
CA SER A 35 -11.26 -4.58 4.64
C SER A 35 -12.57 -5.35 4.71
N GLN A 36 -12.49 -6.68 4.56
CA GLN A 36 -12.94 -7.57 5.62
C GLN A 36 -14.21 -7.21 6.42
N THR A 37 -13.88 -7.04 7.68
CA THR A 37 -14.51 -6.22 8.70
C THR A 37 -13.47 -5.17 9.12
N SER A 38 -13.86 -4.18 9.92
CA SER A 38 -12.87 -3.25 10.50
C SER A 38 -11.85 -4.01 11.35
N GLY A 39 -10.56 -3.90 11.03
CA GLY A 39 -9.50 -4.64 11.73
C GLY A 39 -9.38 -6.12 11.33
N GLY A 40 -10.14 -6.58 10.33
CA GLY A 40 -10.00 -7.93 9.77
C GLY A 40 -8.96 -8.02 8.65
N CYS A 41 -9.17 -8.93 7.71
CA CYS A 41 -8.34 -9.06 6.51
C CYS A 41 -8.52 -7.86 5.58
N SER A 42 -7.41 -7.29 5.14
CA SER A 42 -7.41 -6.07 4.35
C SER A 42 -6.50 -6.16 3.14
N LEU A 43 -6.90 -5.45 2.09
CA LEU A 43 -6.15 -5.20 0.88
C LEU A 43 -5.82 -3.71 0.83
N THR A 44 -4.55 -3.37 0.97
CA THR A 44 -4.05 -2.05 0.57
C THR A 44 -3.71 -2.10 -0.91
N LEU A 45 -4.41 -1.33 -1.72
CA LEU A 45 -4.25 -1.26 -3.17
C LEU A 45 -3.51 0.02 -3.58
N PHE A 46 -2.56 -0.10 -4.51
CA PHE A 46 -1.77 1.02 -5.04
C PHE A 46 -2.17 1.36 -6.49
N ALA A 47 -1.83 2.58 -6.92
CA ALA A 47 -2.18 3.10 -8.25
C ALA A 47 -1.62 2.29 -9.44
N ASP A 48 -0.55 1.52 -9.25
CA ASP A 48 0.03 0.64 -10.28
C ASP A 48 -0.69 -0.73 -10.37
N GLY A 49 -1.76 -0.92 -9.60
CA GLY A 49 -2.50 -2.18 -9.54
C GLY A 49 -1.83 -3.25 -8.68
N SER A 50 -0.74 -2.92 -7.99
CA SER A 50 -0.17 -3.79 -6.95
C SER A 50 -0.97 -3.68 -5.65
N GLY A 51 -0.70 -4.60 -4.72
CA GLY A 51 -1.36 -4.59 -3.42
C GLY A 51 -0.56 -5.22 -2.29
N LYS A 52 -1.08 -5.06 -1.08
CA LYS A 52 -0.62 -5.73 0.13
C LYS A 52 -1.82 -6.32 0.86
N LEU A 53 -1.77 -7.61 1.14
CA LEU A 53 -2.70 -8.27 2.03
C LEU A 53 -2.15 -8.24 3.46
N SER A 54 -2.98 -7.92 4.42
CA SER A 54 -2.66 -7.96 5.84
C SER A 54 -3.87 -8.35 6.67
N TYR A 55 -3.66 -8.61 7.96
CA TYR A 55 -4.71 -8.88 8.92
C TYR A 55 -4.53 -8.02 10.17
N GLY A 56 -5.58 -7.28 10.55
CA GLY A 56 -5.57 -6.42 11.72
C GLY A 56 -4.41 -5.41 11.74
N ALA A 57 -3.83 -5.21 12.92
CA ALA A 57 -2.65 -4.38 13.12
C ALA A 57 -1.34 -5.21 13.06
N ALA A 58 -1.38 -6.42 12.50
CA ALA A 58 -0.21 -7.28 12.45
C ALA A 58 0.88 -6.66 11.54
N PRO A 59 2.17 -6.86 11.87
CA PRO A 59 3.27 -6.39 11.02
C PRO A 59 3.42 -7.20 9.72
N TYR A 60 2.72 -8.34 9.62
CA TYR A 60 2.82 -9.28 8.50
C TYR A 60 2.08 -8.76 7.27
N MET A 61 2.73 -8.87 6.10
CA MET A 61 2.11 -8.44 4.85
C MET A 61 2.54 -9.30 3.65
N VAL A 62 1.54 -9.83 2.94
CA VAL A 62 1.75 -10.55 1.68
C VAL A 62 1.67 -9.56 0.53
N ARG A 63 2.72 -9.50 -0.29
CA ARG A 63 2.75 -8.61 -1.47
C ARG A 63 1.99 -9.24 -2.64
N VAL A 64 1.29 -8.41 -3.39
CA VAL A 64 0.58 -8.77 -4.61
C VAL A 64 1.28 -8.13 -5.81
N ALA A 65 1.35 -8.85 -6.93
CA ALA A 65 2.01 -8.38 -8.15
C ALA A 65 1.37 -7.08 -8.69
N ALA A 66 2.18 -6.22 -9.32
CA ALA A 66 1.68 -5.05 -10.04
C ALA A 66 0.77 -5.46 -11.21
N ARG A 67 -0.12 -4.55 -11.64
CA ARG A 67 -1.12 -4.79 -12.69
C ARG A 67 -2.10 -5.95 -12.40
N THR A 68 -2.20 -6.41 -11.16
CA THR A 68 -3.22 -7.39 -10.75
C THR A 68 -4.61 -6.77 -10.77
N PHE A 69 -4.70 -5.51 -10.34
CA PHE A 69 -5.94 -4.80 -10.16
C PHE A 69 -6.03 -3.55 -11.06
N ASP A 70 -7.23 -3.21 -11.48
CA ASP A 70 -7.55 -1.89 -12.04
C ASP A 70 -7.91 -0.94 -10.89
N TYR A 71 -6.96 -0.09 -10.50
CA TYR A 71 -7.13 0.85 -9.39
C TYR A 71 -8.31 1.80 -9.58
N GLU A 72 -8.43 2.39 -10.78
CA GLU A 72 -9.44 3.41 -11.05
C GLU A 72 -10.84 2.80 -11.05
N TYR A 73 -10.98 1.60 -11.61
CA TYR A 73 -12.23 0.85 -11.56
C TYR A 73 -12.63 0.51 -10.13
N ILE A 74 -11.69 0.02 -9.30
CA ILE A 74 -11.98 -0.37 -7.92
C ILE A 74 -12.28 0.87 -7.07
N ASN A 75 -11.52 1.96 -7.20
CA ASN A 75 -11.77 3.22 -6.49
C ASN A 75 -13.18 3.77 -6.81
N ARG A 76 -13.55 3.80 -8.10
CA ARG A 76 -14.91 4.19 -8.52
C ARG A 76 -15.97 3.26 -7.95
N SER A 77 -15.75 1.95 -8.05
CA SER A 77 -16.67 0.91 -7.57
C SER A 77 -16.88 0.98 -6.07
N ALA A 78 -15.83 1.23 -5.30
CA ALA A 78 -15.89 1.41 -3.85
C ALA A 78 -16.70 2.65 -3.49
N ARG A 79 -16.53 3.78 -4.21
CA ARG A 79 -17.31 5.01 -3.96
C ARG A 79 -18.81 4.81 -4.17
N LEU A 80 -19.18 4.04 -5.20
CA LEU A 80 -20.58 3.71 -5.48
C LEU A 80 -21.19 2.74 -4.44
N ARG A 81 -20.37 1.86 -3.87
CA ARG A 81 -20.78 0.90 -2.83
C ARG A 81 -20.72 1.47 -1.40
N ALA A 82 -20.04 2.59 -1.21
CA ALA A 82 -19.83 3.17 0.10
C ALA A 82 -21.13 3.77 0.66
N LEU A 83 -21.53 3.25 1.82
CA LEU A 83 -22.71 3.69 2.56
C LEU A 83 -22.56 5.16 2.98
N PRO A 84 -23.64 5.95 2.94
CA PRO A 84 -23.62 7.33 3.43
C PRO A 84 -23.08 7.38 4.85
N ARG A 85 -22.32 8.43 5.19
CA ARG A 85 -21.69 8.63 6.52
C ARG A 85 -22.64 8.54 7.73
N ARG A 86 -23.95 8.62 7.50
CA ARG A 86 -25.00 8.55 8.55
C ARG A 86 -25.61 7.14 8.71
N ALA A 87 -25.17 6.16 7.94
CA ALA A 87 -25.66 4.78 8.03
C ALA A 87 -25.04 3.99 9.21
N ASP A 88 -24.01 4.54 9.85
CA ASP A 88 -23.13 3.89 10.85
C ASP A 88 -23.81 3.43 12.15
N ALA A 89 -25.11 3.65 12.35
CA ALA A 89 -25.72 3.52 13.68
C ALA A 89 -26.52 2.21 13.96
N ARG A 90 -26.65 1.26 13.02
CA ARG A 90 -27.69 0.21 13.14
C ARG A 90 -27.40 -1.17 12.53
N SER A 91 -26.20 -1.72 12.66
CA SER A 91 -26.01 -3.13 12.25
C SER A 91 -25.21 -3.94 13.24
N ASP A 92 -25.80 -5.05 13.69
CA ASP A 92 -25.12 -6.12 14.44
C ASP A 92 -24.13 -6.92 13.56
N ILE A 93 -24.09 -6.63 12.25
CA ILE A 93 -23.16 -7.21 11.28
C ILE A 93 -22.11 -6.15 11.00
N GLU A 94 -20.84 -6.43 11.32
CA GLU A 94 -19.72 -5.57 10.90
C GLU A 94 -19.57 -5.64 9.38
N PRO A 95 -19.89 -4.57 8.64
CA PRO A 95 -19.78 -4.58 7.20
C PRO A 95 -18.33 -4.41 6.77
N ALA A 96 -18.05 -4.71 5.50
CA ALA A 96 -16.76 -4.39 4.92
C ALA A 96 -16.54 -2.88 4.94
N SER A 97 -15.29 -2.45 4.87
CA SER A 97 -14.94 -1.04 4.91
C SER A 97 -13.91 -0.65 3.88
N VAL A 98 -13.86 0.65 3.61
CA VAL A 98 -12.92 1.28 2.71
C VAL A 98 -12.36 2.54 3.34
N VAL A 99 -11.04 2.75 3.19
CA VAL A 99 -10.37 4.01 3.47
C VAL A 99 -9.85 4.55 2.15
N PHE A 100 -10.34 5.73 1.79
CA PHE A 100 -9.91 6.46 0.60
C PHE A 100 -8.68 7.33 0.91
N TYR A 101 -7.79 7.49 -0.06
CA TYR A 101 -6.55 8.25 0.12
C TYR A 101 -6.79 9.73 0.47
N GLU A 102 -7.93 10.32 0.08
CA GLU A 102 -8.20 11.75 0.29
C GLU A 102 -8.68 12.09 1.69
N SER A 103 -9.22 11.13 2.45
CA SER A 103 -9.98 11.44 3.66
C SER A 103 -9.48 10.77 4.94
N SER A 104 -8.72 9.67 4.85
CA SER A 104 -8.37 8.82 6.01
C SER A 104 -9.58 8.35 6.84
N VAL A 105 -10.81 8.59 6.37
CA VAL A 105 -12.06 8.24 7.04
C VAL A 105 -12.47 6.86 6.56
N VAL A 106 -12.71 5.96 7.50
CA VAL A 106 -13.33 4.66 7.23
C VAL A 106 -14.77 4.88 6.78
N ARG A 107 -15.14 4.30 5.64
CA ARG A 107 -16.52 4.20 5.18
C ARG A 107 -16.92 2.74 5.04
N TYR A 108 -18.13 2.41 5.41
CA TYR A 108 -18.63 1.05 5.25
C TYR A 108 -19.15 0.78 3.83
N LEU A 109 -19.04 -0.47 3.42
CA LEU A 109 -19.50 -1.03 2.15
C LEU A 109 -20.58 -2.06 2.46
N ASN A 110 -21.70 -2.02 1.74
CA ASN A 110 -22.75 -3.04 1.88
C ASN A 110 -22.42 -4.38 1.18
N ASP A 111 -21.38 -4.39 0.36
CA ASP A 111 -21.00 -5.51 -0.52
C ASP A 111 -19.74 -6.20 0.01
N THR A 112 -19.90 -7.01 1.06
CA THR A 112 -18.80 -7.76 1.70
C THR A 112 -18.22 -8.83 0.78
N GLN A 113 -19.05 -9.40 -0.12
CA GLN A 113 -18.62 -10.41 -1.09
C GLN A 113 -17.71 -9.82 -2.15
N TRP A 114 -17.98 -8.60 -2.61
CA TRP A 114 -17.07 -7.91 -3.53
C TRP A 114 -15.69 -7.69 -2.91
N VAL A 115 -15.62 -7.26 -1.64
CA VAL A 115 -14.34 -7.11 -0.94
C VAL A 115 -13.63 -8.46 -0.76
N ARG A 116 -14.39 -9.51 -0.44
CA ARG A 116 -13.84 -10.88 -0.38
C ARG A 116 -13.22 -11.31 -1.70
N GLY A 117 -13.92 -11.11 -2.82
CA GLY A 117 -13.40 -11.46 -4.14
C GLY A 117 -12.08 -10.74 -4.47
N LEU A 118 -11.96 -9.46 -4.11
CA LEU A 118 -10.70 -8.71 -4.29
C LEU A 118 -9.56 -9.25 -3.43
N LEU A 119 -9.85 -9.64 -2.19
CA LEU A 119 -8.88 -10.26 -1.29
C LEU A 119 -8.38 -11.60 -1.84
N GLU A 120 -9.29 -12.45 -2.33
CA GLU A 120 -8.96 -13.75 -2.92
C GLU A 120 -8.16 -13.59 -4.22
N GLN A 121 -8.56 -12.68 -5.10
CA GLN A 121 -7.79 -12.35 -6.31
C GLN A 121 -6.36 -11.88 -5.96
N GLY A 122 -6.23 -11.04 -4.92
CA GLY A 122 -4.92 -10.61 -4.43
C GLY A 122 -4.09 -11.77 -3.90
N TRP A 123 -4.72 -12.73 -3.23
CA TRP A 123 -4.06 -13.92 -2.70
C TRP A 123 -3.57 -14.85 -3.80
N GLU A 124 -4.38 -15.09 -4.82
CA GLU A 124 -4.02 -15.87 -6.01
C GLU A 124 -2.86 -15.23 -6.77
N SER A 125 -2.79 -13.89 -6.77
CA SER A 125 -1.76 -13.10 -7.47
C SER A 125 -0.60 -12.69 -6.57
N ARG A 126 -0.46 -13.32 -5.40
CA ARG A 126 0.61 -13.00 -4.45
C ARG A 126 1.99 -13.29 -5.04
N LEU A 127 2.95 -12.43 -4.74
CA LEU A 127 4.36 -12.71 -5.02
C LEU A 127 4.86 -13.82 -4.10
N PRO A 128 5.81 -14.66 -4.55
CA PRO A 128 6.41 -15.65 -3.66
C PRO A 128 7.10 -14.98 -2.47
N PRO A 129 7.14 -15.66 -1.31
CA PRO A 129 7.89 -15.18 -0.16
C PRO A 129 9.37 -15.08 -0.52
N ARG A 130 10.03 -14.02 -0.07
CA ARG A 130 11.48 -13.87 -0.18
C ARG A 130 12.15 -14.83 0.80
N ALA A 131 12.99 -15.70 0.26
CA ALA A 131 13.74 -16.66 1.06
C ALA A 131 14.59 -15.95 2.14
N GLY A 132 14.62 -16.53 3.34
CA GLY A 132 15.47 -16.08 4.45
C GLY A 132 14.95 -14.88 5.26
N LEU A 133 13.74 -14.39 4.99
CA LEU A 133 13.16 -13.23 5.69
C LEU A 133 11.94 -13.57 6.58
N GLY A 134 11.62 -14.85 6.77
CA GLY A 134 10.43 -15.27 7.54
C GLY A 134 9.09 -15.03 6.81
N GLU A 135 9.11 -14.56 5.56
CA GLU A 135 7.90 -14.28 4.77
C GLU A 135 7.03 -15.54 4.54
N GLU A 136 7.59 -16.74 4.62
CA GLU A 136 6.82 -18.00 4.53
C GLU A 136 5.82 -18.16 5.68
N ASP A 137 6.23 -17.84 6.91
CA ASP A 137 5.35 -17.89 8.08
C ASP A 137 4.27 -16.80 8.00
N GLU A 138 4.61 -15.63 7.45
CA GLU A 138 3.64 -14.56 7.20
C GLU A 138 2.55 -14.99 6.21
N HIS A 139 2.97 -15.62 5.11
CA HIS A 139 2.07 -16.17 4.11
C HIS A 139 1.14 -17.22 4.74
N ALA A 140 1.68 -18.16 5.51
CA ALA A 140 0.88 -19.19 6.17
C ALA A 140 -0.10 -18.59 7.20
N SER A 141 0.33 -17.58 7.96
CA SER A 141 -0.48 -16.89 8.96
C SER A 141 -1.64 -16.13 8.31
N ILE A 142 -1.37 -15.35 7.25
CA ILE A 142 -2.39 -14.62 6.50
C ILE A 142 -3.35 -15.58 5.81
N ALA A 143 -2.86 -16.64 5.16
CA ALA A 143 -3.70 -17.65 4.52
C ALA A 143 -4.71 -18.25 5.51
N ARG A 144 -4.21 -18.68 6.67
CA ARG A 144 -5.04 -19.29 7.72
C ARG A 144 -6.05 -18.31 8.29
N THR A 145 -5.59 -17.12 8.67
CA THR A 145 -6.42 -16.13 9.37
C THR A 145 -7.49 -15.56 8.45
N CYS A 146 -7.14 -15.34 7.19
CA CYS A 146 -8.08 -14.87 6.18
C CYS A 146 -8.86 -15.99 5.50
N GLY A 147 -8.59 -17.27 5.81
CA GLY A 147 -9.25 -18.40 5.17
C GLY A 147 -9.06 -18.42 3.65
N PHE A 148 -7.89 -18.00 3.16
CA PHE A 148 -7.53 -18.17 1.76
C PHE A 148 -7.08 -19.61 1.51
N ARG A 149 -7.32 -20.12 0.30
CA ARG A 149 -6.92 -21.46 -0.13
C ARG A 149 -5.74 -21.42 -1.09
#